data_AF-A0A1W9GZ51-F1
#
_entry.id   AF-A0A1W9GZ51-F1
#
_cell.length_a   1.000
_cell.length_b   1.000
_cell.length_c   1.000
_cell.angle_alpha   90.00
_cell.angle_beta   90.00
_cell.angle_gamma   90.00
#
_symmetry.space_group_name_H-M   'P 1'
#
loop_
_entity.id
_entity.type
_entity.pdbx_description
1 polymer ?
#
loop_
_entity_poly.entity_id
_entity_poly.type
_entity_poly.pdbx_seq_one_letter_code
_entity_poly.pdbx_strand_id
1 'polypeptide(L)'
;MVQVINKLNYIMIKYFVVTKILFIAAIIQYSPIVLSEQQLDQNPKRFALLIGIKDYRPSDYVEDISRPVMLENLKTPCDDLEKIDAQLQKIGWRGRGEKDPEISVICDADAGTIWPKLAKLVDKFDSINDFLFIYIASHGVEINDRNYFFMRRAELDLKFESKKLRNDYKSLLFQGESFELNQHLYSNASEFYNGNIFIILDSCRDDPFVYTAMKSEFAIPVSAPQVNSRRRGIMLLYATTPGKRISDGIGSSYLVNSFVSELSKGGTVDKIVTNIVRNVSTDTRFTAYPQLPDSHGKLNNPDICFSDCTLKSDATSMRIDSDSQLIDKNAQSKYKNSAVVLANASKGSDVQPDKIIPQSNFNKDTSNLYNRKFTTVYSDTSDLTARSHAALTLDIFWCEGNDQEVREKDAYVLAGKIKQKVIENKDLSISTIRVRPLGSEENARPGYRLTNNTIRIDRGPGQEMLLAKKIKQISDTNPELQIQRIRTRSIGSMSVFICNGIPPFPPIPRMWLQASRDNQKGITSLIGQLVSDKIENIWVADAVEVVKNSPNLTQIRYFYKEDESLAKMVAEIVASKLGNLPLVVYMKGYQDDVEPGLLELWLGKLQDS
;
A
#
# COMPACT_ATOMS: atom_id res chain seq x y z
N MET A 1 -54.16 -51.98 -46.65
CA MET A 1 -54.07 -52.17 -45.18
C MET A 1 -52.65 -51.91 -44.66
N VAL A 2 -51.60 -52.51 -45.23
CA VAL A 2 -50.19 -52.29 -44.82
C VAL A 2 -49.74 -50.82 -44.92
N GLN A 3 -50.12 -50.10 -45.99
CA GLN A 3 -49.79 -48.67 -46.12
C GLN A 3 -50.46 -47.78 -45.07
N VAL A 4 -51.64 -48.17 -44.56
CA VAL A 4 -52.34 -47.42 -43.51
C VAL A 4 -51.65 -47.62 -42.16
N ILE A 5 -51.18 -48.84 -41.89
CA ILE A 5 -50.42 -49.18 -40.67
C ILE A 5 -49.09 -48.42 -40.63
N ASN A 6 -48.37 -48.33 -41.75
CA ASN A 6 -47.10 -47.58 -41.80
C ASN A 6 -47.30 -46.07 -41.61
N LYS A 7 -48.40 -45.51 -42.12
CA LYS A 7 -48.72 -44.09 -41.93
C LYS A 7 -49.12 -43.78 -40.48
N LEU A 8 -49.86 -44.68 -39.83
CA LEU A 8 -50.21 -44.59 -38.41
C LEU A 8 -48.98 -44.71 -37.50
N ASN A 9 -48.07 -45.64 -37.78
CA ASN A 9 -46.83 -45.78 -37.01
C ASN A 9 -45.94 -44.54 -37.11
N TYR A 10 -45.85 -43.92 -38.29
CA TYR A 10 -45.07 -42.70 -38.46
C TYR A 10 -45.66 -41.50 -37.70
N ILE A 11 -46.99 -41.38 -37.65
CA ILE A 11 -47.68 -40.33 -36.89
C ILE A 11 -47.52 -40.57 -35.39
N MET A 12 -47.63 -41.82 -34.92
CA MET A 12 -47.44 -42.20 -33.52
C MET A 12 -46.01 -41.90 -33.04
N ILE A 13 -44.99 -42.19 -33.84
CA ILE A 13 -43.59 -41.91 -33.47
C ILE A 13 -43.33 -40.40 -33.40
N LYS A 14 -43.87 -39.60 -34.33
CA LYS A 14 -43.76 -38.13 -34.25
C LYS A 14 -44.47 -37.56 -33.01
N TYR A 15 -45.66 -38.06 -32.67
CA TYR A 15 -46.36 -37.63 -31.47
C TYR A 15 -45.60 -38.01 -30.19
N PHE A 16 -44.98 -39.20 -30.15
CA PHE A 16 -44.22 -39.67 -28.98
C PHE A 16 -42.92 -38.88 -28.76
N VAL A 17 -42.24 -38.46 -29.83
CA VAL A 17 -41.03 -37.62 -29.72
C VAL A 17 -41.39 -36.19 -29.30
N VAL A 18 -42.46 -35.62 -29.85
CA VAL A 18 -42.90 -34.25 -29.49
C VAL A 18 -43.44 -34.21 -28.04
N THR A 19 -44.16 -35.23 -27.58
CA THR A 19 -44.62 -35.30 -26.18
C THR A 19 -43.46 -35.52 -25.20
N LYS A 20 -42.42 -36.30 -25.53
CA LYS A 20 -41.22 -36.41 -24.68
C LYS A 20 -40.45 -35.09 -24.57
N ILE A 21 -40.31 -34.33 -25.66
CA ILE A 21 -39.63 -33.03 -25.64
C ILE A 21 -40.43 -32.00 -24.84
N LEU A 22 -41.76 -31.99 -24.97
CA LEU A 22 -42.63 -31.11 -24.16
C LEU A 22 -42.66 -31.51 -22.68
N PHE A 23 -42.57 -32.81 -22.35
CA PHE A 23 -42.49 -33.27 -20.96
C PHE A 23 -41.15 -32.90 -20.29
N ILE A 24 -40.04 -32.95 -21.04
CA ILE A 24 -38.72 -32.50 -20.55
C ILE A 24 -38.70 -30.96 -20.39
N ALA A 25 -39.31 -30.21 -21.31
CA ALA A 25 -39.44 -28.75 -21.18
C ALA A 25 -40.33 -28.34 -19.98
N ALA A 26 -41.40 -29.11 -19.70
CA ALA A 26 -42.27 -28.88 -18.55
C ALA A 26 -41.61 -29.23 -17.21
N ILE A 27 -40.74 -30.24 -17.16
CA ILE A 27 -39.96 -30.58 -15.95
C ILE A 27 -38.92 -29.49 -15.64
N ILE A 28 -38.37 -28.80 -16.64
CA ILE A 28 -37.43 -27.68 -16.45
C ILE A 28 -38.15 -26.41 -15.93
N GLN A 29 -39.49 -26.32 -16.03
CA GLN A 29 -40.27 -25.17 -15.56
C GLN A 29 -40.87 -25.30 -14.15
N TYR A 30 -40.82 -26.48 -13.50
CA TYR A 30 -41.54 -26.72 -12.23
C TYR A 30 -40.72 -27.39 -11.14
N SER A 31 -39.43 -27.07 -11.05
CA SER A 31 -38.75 -27.09 -9.76
C SER A 31 -38.30 -25.66 -9.48
N PRO A 32 -38.93 -24.92 -8.55
CA PRO A 32 -38.23 -23.80 -7.98
C PRO A 32 -36.99 -24.40 -7.35
N ILE A 33 -35.84 -24.18 -7.98
CA ILE A 33 -34.62 -24.04 -7.21
C ILE A 33 -34.94 -22.85 -6.31
N VAL A 34 -35.53 -23.15 -5.16
CA VAL A 34 -35.33 -22.37 -3.96
C VAL A 34 -33.82 -22.49 -3.79
N LEU A 35 -33.10 -21.61 -4.50
CA LEU A 35 -31.87 -21.05 -3.98
C LEU A 35 -32.36 -20.57 -2.63
N SER A 36 -32.13 -21.41 -1.62
CA SER A 36 -32.07 -21.01 -0.24
C SER A 36 -31.31 -19.71 -0.33
N GLU A 37 -32.07 -18.61 -0.24
CA GLU A 37 -31.56 -17.31 0.09
C GLU A 37 -30.81 -17.63 1.36
N GLN A 38 -29.51 -17.91 1.23
CA GLN A 38 -28.61 -17.94 2.35
C GLN A 38 -28.93 -16.59 2.95
N GLN A 39 -29.66 -16.61 4.06
CA GLN A 39 -29.84 -15.45 4.90
C GLN A 39 -28.41 -15.08 5.23
N LEU A 40 -27.83 -14.22 4.37
CA LEU A 40 -26.65 -13.43 4.66
C LEU A 40 -27.01 -12.89 6.03
N ASP A 41 -26.30 -13.35 7.06
CA ASP A 41 -26.52 -12.96 8.43
C ASP A 41 -26.68 -11.44 8.42
N GLN A 42 -27.92 -10.95 8.57
CA GLN A 42 -28.31 -9.62 8.09
C GLN A 42 -27.77 -8.49 8.97
N ASN A 43 -26.95 -8.83 9.96
CA ASN A 43 -26.39 -7.90 10.92
C ASN A 43 -24.91 -7.69 10.58
N PRO A 44 -24.56 -6.57 9.90
CA PRO A 44 -23.16 -6.24 9.68
C PRO A 44 -22.41 -6.15 11.00
N LYS A 45 -21.25 -6.81 11.08
CA LYS A 45 -20.41 -6.74 12.27
C LYS A 45 -19.75 -5.37 12.32
N ARG A 46 -19.76 -4.76 13.51
CA ARG A 46 -19.14 -3.45 13.75
C ARG A 46 -18.05 -3.61 14.80
N PHE A 47 -16.90 -2.97 14.58
CA PHE A 47 -15.75 -3.08 15.47
C PHE A 47 -15.15 -1.68 15.66
N ALA A 48 -14.64 -1.39 16.85
CA ALA A 48 -13.86 -0.19 17.10
C ALA A 48 -12.55 -0.51 17.80
N LEU A 49 -11.45 0.06 17.33
CA LEU A 49 -10.14 0.02 17.98
C LEU A 49 -9.68 1.46 18.22
N LEU A 50 -9.68 1.88 19.48
CA LEU A 50 -9.28 3.23 19.90
C LEU A 50 -7.92 3.13 20.59
N ILE A 51 -6.92 3.82 20.05
CA ILE A 51 -5.53 3.80 20.51
C ILE A 51 -5.11 5.22 20.86
N GLY A 52 -4.61 5.41 22.07
CA GLY A 52 -4.10 6.69 22.55
C GLY A 52 -2.77 6.50 23.26
N ILE A 53 -1.73 7.22 22.84
CA ILE A 53 -0.41 7.19 23.46
C ILE A 53 -0.13 8.56 24.05
N LYS A 54 -0.14 8.63 25.37
CA LYS A 54 0.04 9.82 26.19
C LYS A 54 1.43 9.84 26.82
N ASP A 55 1.82 8.74 27.46
CA ASP A 55 3.00 8.64 28.31
C ASP A 55 4.17 7.97 27.56
N TYR A 56 5.04 8.81 26.99
CA TYR A 56 6.26 8.39 26.32
C TYR A 56 7.43 8.26 27.30
N ARG A 57 7.54 9.19 28.25
CA ARG A 57 8.57 9.22 29.29
C ARG A 57 8.01 8.66 30.59
N PRO A 58 8.62 7.60 31.15
CA PRO A 58 8.26 7.18 32.50
C PRO A 58 8.64 8.27 33.53
N SER A 59 8.02 8.24 34.71
CA SER A 59 8.20 9.28 35.74
C SER A 59 9.64 9.40 36.25
N ASP A 60 10.44 8.35 36.09
CA ASP A 60 11.86 8.26 36.45
C ASP A 60 12.80 8.54 35.28
N TYR A 61 12.28 8.96 34.12
CA TYR A 61 13.10 9.33 32.96
C TYR A 61 14.00 10.52 33.29
N VAL A 62 15.30 10.30 33.19
CA VAL A 62 16.33 11.34 33.24
C VAL A 62 16.91 11.48 31.85
N GLU A 63 16.86 12.69 31.30
CA GLU A 63 17.43 12.97 29.99
C GLU A 63 18.95 12.75 30.02
N ASP A 64 19.41 11.79 29.22
CA ASP A 64 20.81 11.44 29.07
C ASP A 64 21.26 11.82 27.65
N ILE A 65 22.18 12.79 27.56
CA ILE A 65 22.72 13.30 26.28
C ILE A 65 23.40 12.22 25.44
N SER A 66 23.74 11.06 26.03
CA SER A 66 24.34 9.93 25.34
C SER A 66 23.32 8.95 24.75
N ARG A 67 22.02 9.11 25.06
CA ARG A 67 20.94 8.21 24.63
C ARG A 67 20.01 8.86 23.60
N PRO A 68 19.30 8.06 22.78
CA PRO A 68 18.20 8.55 21.97
C PRO A 68 17.17 9.30 22.83
N VAL A 69 16.63 10.39 22.29
CA VAL A 69 15.68 11.22 23.03
C VAL A 69 14.30 10.56 22.98
N MET A 70 13.73 10.29 24.15
CA MET A 70 12.33 9.88 24.25
C MET A 70 11.41 11.07 23.93
N LEU A 71 10.31 10.78 23.25
CA LEU A 71 9.29 11.78 22.93
C LEU A 71 8.67 12.40 24.18
N GLU A 72 8.18 13.63 24.06
CA GLU A 72 7.48 14.31 25.15
C GLU A 72 6.10 13.67 25.40
N ASN A 73 5.62 13.73 26.65
CA ASN A 73 4.28 13.25 26.95
C ASN A 73 3.22 14.15 26.32
N LEU A 74 2.18 13.55 25.76
CA LEU A 74 1.01 14.25 25.25
C LEU A 74 0.00 14.47 26.37
N LYS A 75 -0.95 15.39 26.16
CA LYS A 75 -1.92 15.76 27.21
C LYS A 75 -3.22 14.97 27.14
N THR A 76 -3.81 14.92 25.94
CA THR A 76 -5.20 14.50 25.71
C THR A 76 -5.43 13.10 25.12
N PRO A 77 -4.46 12.35 24.54
CA PRO A 77 -4.78 11.14 23.78
C PRO A 77 -5.69 10.12 24.48
N CYS A 78 -5.50 9.87 25.77
CA CYS A 78 -6.35 8.91 26.50
C CYS A 78 -7.73 9.50 26.87
N ASP A 79 -7.79 10.79 27.24
CA ASP A 79 -9.06 11.50 27.49
C ASP A 79 -9.91 11.57 26.20
N ASP A 80 -9.25 11.70 25.05
CA ASP A 80 -9.84 11.65 23.72
C ASP A 80 -10.51 10.29 23.46
N LEU A 81 -9.86 9.18 23.84
CA LEU A 81 -10.47 7.85 23.70
C LEU A 81 -11.73 7.69 24.55
N GLU A 82 -11.70 8.16 25.80
CA GLU A 82 -12.85 8.08 26.71
C GLU A 82 -14.07 8.81 26.13
N LYS A 83 -13.85 9.99 25.53
CA LYS A 83 -14.91 10.77 24.86
C LYS A 83 -15.49 10.04 23.66
N ILE A 84 -14.64 9.44 22.83
CA ILE A 84 -15.08 8.68 21.66
C ILE A 84 -15.84 7.43 22.09
N ASP A 85 -15.30 6.64 23.02
CA ASP A 85 -15.94 5.43 23.54
C ASP A 85 -17.31 5.74 24.14
N ALA A 86 -17.40 6.75 25.02
CA ALA A 86 -18.66 7.18 25.61
C ALA A 86 -19.70 7.56 24.54
N GLN A 87 -19.27 8.25 23.47
CA GLN A 87 -20.15 8.63 22.38
C GLN A 87 -20.59 7.45 21.51
N LEU A 88 -19.67 6.52 21.17
CA LEU A 88 -20.00 5.29 20.45
C LEU A 88 -21.01 4.46 21.24
N GLN A 89 -20.78 4.29 22.54
CA GLN A 89 -21.70 3.60 23.44
C GLN A 89 -23.08 4.27 23.47
N LYS A 90 -23.13 5.60 23.52
CA LYS A 90 -24.38 6.37 23.52
C LYS A 90 -25.19 6.18 22.25
N ILE A 91 -24.53 6.06 21.09
CA ILE A 91 -25.21 5.83 19.80
C ILE A 91 -25.49 4.35 19.50
N GLY A 92 -25.41 3.50 20.53
CA GLY A 92 -25.84 2.11 20.43
C GLY A 92 -24.74 1.12 20.08
N TRP A 93 -23.45 1.51 20.16
CA TRP A 93 -22.36 0.54 20.04
C TRP A 93 -22.16 -0.29 21.33
N ARG A 94 -23.26 -0.65 22.03
CA ARG A 94 -23.25 -1.36 23.31
C ARG A 94 -23.88 -2.73 23.21
N GLY A 95 -23.04 -3.74 23.49
CA GLY A 95 -23.29 -5.05 24.12
C GLY A 95 -24.67 -5.33 24.71
N ARG A 96 -25.76 -5.45 23.96
CA ARG A 96 -27.04 -5.99 24.42
C ARG A 96 -27.26 -7.42 23.92
N GLY A 97 -26.47 -8.33 24.48
CA GLY A 97 -26.73 -9.77 24.47
C GLY A 97 -26.10 -10.47 23.26
N GLU A 98 -24.80 -10.76 23.34
CA GLU A 98 -24.04 -11.53 22.34
C GLU A 98 -24.44 -11.25 20.87
N LYS A 99 -24.35 -10.00 20.39
CA LYS A 99 -24.36 -9.64 18.95
C LYS A 99 -24.06 -8.14 18.74
N ASP A 100 -22.98 -7.66 19.36
CA ASP A 100 -22.71 -6.23 19.51
C ASP A 100 -21.36 -5.80 19.01
N PRO A 101 -21.17 -4.50 18.72
CA PRO A 101 -19.87 -3.99 18.35
C PRO A 101 -18.85 -4.15 19.47
N GLU A 102 -17.70 -4.70 19.12
CA GLU A 102 -16.56 -4.83 20.00
C GLU A 102 -15.75 -3.54 19.96
N ILE A 103 -15.89 -2.71 21.00
CA ILE A 103 -15.04 -1.54 21.22
C ILE A 103 -13.85 -1.96 22.06
N SER A 104 -12.64 -1.72 21.54
CA SER A 104 -11.38 -1.96 22.21
C SER A 104 -10.65 -0.65 22.43
N VAL A 105 -10.58 -0.21 23.68
CA VAL A 105 -9.86 1.01 24.09
C VAL A 105 -8.49 0.63 24.64
N ILE A 106 -7.44 1.26 24.12
CA ILE A 106 -6.05 0.99 24.50
C ILE A 106 -5.33 2.32 24.71
N CYS A 107 -4.99 2.61 25.96
CA CYS A 107 -4.16 3.75 26.36
C CYS A 107 -2.75 3.27 26.72
N ASP A 108 -1.72 3.96 26.24
CA ASP A 108 -0.30 3.75 26.61
C ASP A 108 0.20 2.30 26.49
N ALA A 109 -0.12 1.68 25.35
CA ALA A 109 0.34 0.34 25.03
C ALA A 109 1.50 0.33 24.03
N ASP A 110 2.34 -0.69 24.15
CA ASP A 110 3.41 -0.96 23.20
C ASP A 110 2.87 -1.67 21.94
N ALA A 111 3.65 -1.65 20.86
CA ALA A 111 3.29 -2.27 19.57
C ALA A 111 2.88 -3.75 19.69
N GLY A 112 3.55 -4.50 20.59
CA GLY A 112 3.28 -5.92 20.83
C GLY A 112 1.88 -6.22 21.37
N THR A 113 1.21 -5.24 21.97
CA THR A 113 -0.17 -5.35 22.45
C THR A 113 -1.18 -4.99 21.37
N ILE A 114 -0.87 -3.96 20.57
CA ILE A 114 -1.80 -3.39 19.58
C ILE A 114 -1.94 -4.33 18.37
N TRP A 115 -0.85 -4.92 17.86
CA TRP A 115 -0.89 -5.72 16.63
C TRP A 115 -1.68 -7.01 16.69
N PRO A 116 -1.50 -7.87 17.70
CA PRO A 116 -2.32 -9.08 17.79
C PRO A 116 -3.81 -8.74 17.85
N LYS A 117 -4.16 -7.58 18.42
CA LYS A 117 -5.54 -7.13 18.54
C LYS A 117 -6.11 -6.62 17.22
N LEU A 118 -5.37 -5.77 16.51
CA LEU A 118 -5.77 -5.31 15.17
C LEU A 118 -5.92 -6.48 14.19
N ALA A 119 -4.94 -7.39 14.15
CA ALA A 119 -5.00 -8.57 13.29
C ALA A 119 -6.24 -9.42 13.60
N LYS A 120 -6.51 -9.69 14.88
CA LYS A 120 -7.68 -10.45 15.30
C LYS A 120 -9.02 -9.78 14.96
N LEU A 121 -9.10 -8.45 14.97
CA LEU A 121 -10.32 -7.73 14.57
C LEU A 121 -10.55 -7.82 13.06
N VAL A 122 -9.48 -7.69 12.30
CA VAL A 122 -9.50 -7.77 10.84
C VAL A 122 -9.87 -9.18 10.38
N ASP A 123 -9.40 -10.22 11.05
CA ASP A 123 -9.73 -11.62 10.75
C ASP A 123 -11.23 -11.96 10.92
N LYS A 124 -12.02 -11.08 11.55
CA LYS A 124 -13.47 -11.27 11.75
C LYS A 124 -14.32 -10.77 10.58
N PHE A 125 -13.70 -10.20 9.56
CA PHE A 125 -14.37 -9.62 8.39
C PHE A 125 -14.84 -10.72 7.44
N ASP A 126 -16.15 -10.90 7.35
CA ASP A 126 -16.76 -11.93 6.51
C ASP A 126 -17.69 -11.32 5.44
N SER A 127 -18.08 -10.05 5.57
CA SER A 127 -19.08 -9.39 4.72
C SER A 127 -18.65 -8.01 4.22
N ILE A 128 -19.20 -7.59 3.08
CA ILE A 128 -19.02 -6.22 2.54
C ILE A 128 -19.69 -5.12 3.35
N ASN A 129 -20.52 -5.49 4.31
CA ASN A 129 -21.16 -4.54 5.21
C ASN A 129 -20.47 -4.49 6.58
N ASP A 130 -19.47 -5.35 6.84
CA ASP A 130 -18.71 -5.27 8.09
C ASP A 130 -17.92 -3.95 8.13
N PHE A 131 -17.80 -3.39 9.33
CA PHE A 131 -17.25 -2.06 9.55
C PHE A 131 -16.29 -2.04 10.74
N LEU A 132 -15.05 -1.67 10.51
CA LEU A 132 -14.03 -1.41 11.54
C LEU A 132 -13.70 0.06 11.56
N PHE A 133 -13.93 0.66 12.71
CA PHE A 133 -13.47 2.01 13.02
C PHE A 133 -12.16 1.94 13.81
N ILE A 134 -11.15 2.68 13.37
CA ILE A 134 -9.87 2.80 14.07
C ILE A 134 -9.63 4.27 14.36
N TYR A 135 -9.32 4.60 15.61
CA TYR A 135 -8.85 5.93 16.00
C TYR A 135 -7.46 5.79 16.62
N ILE A 136 -6.51 6.60 16.18
CA ILE A 136 -5.14 6.62 16.71
C ILE A 136 -4.79 8.05 17.09
N ALA A 137 -4.49 8.29 18.36
CA ALA A 137 -3.92 9.54 18.88
C ALA A 137 -2.51 9.29 19.43
N SER A 138 -1.50 9.88 18.81
CA SER A 138 -0.10 9.68 19.19
C SER A 138 0.77 10.80 18.61
N HIS A 139 2.05 10.84 19.00
CA HIS A 139 3.03 11.50 18.15
C HIS A 139 3.08 10.82 16.79
N GLY A 140 3.28 11.62 15.75
CA GLY A 140 3.41 11.11 14.39
C GLY A 140 4.20 12.06 13.51
N VAL A 141 4.81 11.48 12.48
CA VAL A 141 5.58 12.22 11.47
C VAL A 141 5.28 11.65 10.10
N GLU A 142 5.43 12.47 9.07
CA GLU A 142 5.29 12.04 7.69
C GLU A 142 6.58 12.33 6.93
N ILE A 143 7.25 11.28 6.46
CA ILE A 143 8.53 11.36 5.74
C ILE A 143 8.44 10.53 4.48
N ASN A 144 8.71 11.13 3.32
CA ASN A 144 8.60 10.48 2.01
C ASN A 144 7.27 9.72 1.84
N ASP A 145 6.17 10.38 2.19
CA ASP A 145 4.79 9.90 2.00
C ASP A 145 4.43 8.69 2.87
N ARG A 146 5.28 8.39 3.87
CA ARG A 146 5.07 7.36 4.87
C ARG A 146 4.72 8.01 6.19
N ASN A 147 3.61 7.57 6.77
CA ASN A 147 3.14 8.06 8.06
C ASN A 147 3.62 7.10 9.15
N TYR A 148 4.39 7.63 10.09
CA TYR A 148 4.93 6.91 11.22
C TYR A 148 4.22 7.39 12.49
N PHE A 149 3.61 6.46 13.22
CA PHE A 149 2.94 6.73 14.50
C PHE A 149 3.75 6.11 15.63
N PHE A 150 4.17 6.92 16.59
CA PHE A 150 5.09 6.45 17.62
C PHE A 150 4.35 5.80 18.78
N MET A 151 4.82 4.62 19.15
CA MET A 151 4.27 3.85 20.25
C MET A 151 4.85 4.29 21.58
N ARG A 152 4.29 3.76 22.66
CA ARG A 152 4.83 3.99 24.00
C ARG A 152 6.32 3.64 24.03
N ARG A 153 7.09 4.50 24.71
CA ARG A 153 8.55 4.42 24.84
C ARG A 153 9.36 4.56 23.55
N ALA A 154 8.76 5.11 22.49
CA ALA A 154 9.50 5.37 21.26
C ALA A 154 10.76 6.22 21.52
N GLU A 155 11.91 5.67 21.13
CA GLU A 155 13.23 6.30 21.24
C GLU A 155 13.69 6.79 19.86
N LEU A 156 13.93 8.10 19.72
CA LEU A 156 14.28 8.70 18.42
C LEU A 156 15.76 9.03 18.32
N ASP A 157 16.48 8.26 17.50
CA ASP A 157 17.80 8.65 16.99
C ASP A 157 17.68 9.25 15.59
N LEU A 158 17.32 10.54 15.53
CA LEU A 158 17.20 11.27 14.27
C LEU A 158 18.52 11.32 13.47
N LYS A 159 19.68 11.19 14.12
CA LYS A 159 20.97 11.17 13.40
C LYS A 159 21.13 9.85 12.66
N PHE A 160 20.83 8.73 13.33
CA PHE A 160 20.83 7.41 12.72
C PHE A 160 19.81 7.32 11.59
N GLU A 161 18.57 7.75 11.83
CA GLU A 161 17.49 7.70 10.83
C GLU A 161 17.77 8.61 9.62
N SER A 162 18.35 9.80 9.85
CA SER A 162 18.83 10.67 8.76
C SER A 162 19.94 10.02 7.93
N LYS A 163 20.88 9.30 8.56
CA LYS A 163 21.91 8.54 7.85
C LYS A 163 21.27 7.43 7.01
N LYS A 164 20.30 6.71 7.57
CA LYS A 164 19.55 5.65 6.88
C LYS A 164 18.82 6.20 5.65
N LEU A 165 18.09 7.30 5.82
CA LEU A 165 17.35 7.97 4.75
C LEU A 165 18.25 8.49 3.62
N ARG A 166 19.44 9.02 3.97
CA ARG A 166 20.43 9.46 2.98
C ARG A 166 21.01 8.31 2.17
N ASN A 167 21.24 7.17 2.82
CA ASN A 167 21.77 5.97 2.16
C ASN A 167 20.70 5.31 1.27
N ASP A 168 19.45 5.25 1.73
CA ASP A 168 18.32 4.78 0.95
C ASP A 168 17.06 5.59 1.27
N TYR A 169 16.61 6.38 0.31
CA TYR A 169 15.43 7.24 0.41
C TYR A 169 14.12 6.45 0.61
N LYS A 170 14.12 5.14 0.31
CA LYS A 170 12.97 4.25 0.53
C LYS A 170 13.04 3.50 1.86
N SER A 171 14.11 3.69 2.64
CA SER A 171 14.31 3.05 3.93
C SER A 171 13.08 3.20 4.81
N LEU A 172 12.66 2.10 5.40
CA LEU A 172 11.70 2.14 6.50
C LEU A 172 12.41 2.69 7.74
N LEU A 173 11.93 3.82 8.24
CA LEU A 173 12.52 4.50 9.40
C LEU A 173 11.87 4.02 10.71
N PHE A 174 12.52 4.30 11.84
CA PHE A 174 11.97 4.10 13.19
C PHE A 174 11.43 2.68 13.41
N GLN A 175 12.19 1.68 12.95
CA GLN A 175 11.80 0.28 13.05
C GLN A 175 11.75 -0.13 14.52
N GLY A 176 10.64 -0.75 14.93
CA GLY A 176 10.40 -1.13 16.34
C GLY A 176 9.78 -0.03 17.19
N GLU A 177 10.08 1.23 16.88
CA GLU A 177 9.63 2.41 17.66
C GLU A 177 8.30 2.99 17.15
N SER A 178 8.00 2.75 15.87
CA SER A 178 6.85 3.34 15.19
C SER A 178 6.03 2.33 14.41
N PHE A 179 4.83 2.77 14.06
CA PHE A 179 3.94 2.11 13.14
C PHE A 179 3.92 2.85 11.81
N GLU A 180 4.38 2.17 10.75
CA GLU A 180 4.22 2.67 9.39
C GLU A 180 2.91 2.13 8.81
N LEU A 181 1.94 3.02 8.62
CA LEU A 181 0.58 2.65 8.23
C LEU A 181 0.53 1.89 6.91
N ASN A 182 1.37 2.28 5.94
CA ASN A 182 1.36 1.62 4.64
C ASN A 182 1.89 0.19 4.72
N GLN A 183 2.95 -0.05 5.49
CA GLN A 183 3.46 -1.39 5.68
C GLN A 183 2.43 -2.26 6.37
N HIS A 184 1.88 -1.85 7.50
CA HIS A 184 1.14 -2.79 8.33
C HIS A 184 -0.34 -2.93 7.98
N LEU A 185 -1.01 -1.83 7.65
CA LEU A 185 -2.37 -1.92 7.15
C LEU A 185 -2.32 -2.30 5.69
N TYR A 186 -1.60 -1.57 4.82
CA TYR A 186 -1.73 -1.85 3.39
C TYR A 186 -1.04 -3.12 2.91
N SER A 187 0.05 -3.63 3.49
CA SER A 187 0.58 -4.92 3.02
C SER A 187 -0.32 -6.10 3.41
N ASN A 188 -0.77 -6.13 4.67
CA ASN A 188 -1.69 -7.17 5.17
C ASN A 188 -3.10 -7.04 4.58
N ALA A 189 -3.54 -5.83 4.25
CA ALA A 189 -4.86 -5.52 3.68
C ALA A 189 -4.96 -5.64 2.17
N SER A 190 -3.86 -5.90 1.46
CA SER A 190 -3.70 -5.33 0.11
C SER A 190 -4.62 -5.83 -0.97
N GLU A 191 -5.28 -6.99 -0.84
CA GLU A 191 -5.98 -7.53 -1.99
C GLU A 191 -7.44 -7.95 -1.80
N PHE A 192 -7.98 -8.20 -0.59
CA PHE A 192 -9.30 -8.87 -0.50
C PHE A 192 -10.16 -8.56 0.75
N TYR A 193 -10.12 -7.36 1.32
CA TYR A 193 -11.14 -7.04 2.34
C TYR A 193 -12.49 -6.80 1.69
N ASN A 194 -13.42 -7.70 1.99
CA ASN A 194 -14.81 -7.50 1.65
C ASN A 194 -15.38 -6.33 2.47
N GLY A 195 -15.06 -6.18 3.75
CA GLY A 195 -15.61 -5.12 4.62
C GLY A 195 -15.05 -3.71 4.44
N ASN A 196 -15.26 -2.86 5.45
CA ASN A 196 -15.01 -1.42 5.42
C ASN A 196 -14.17 -1.00 6.63
N ILE A 197 -13.09 -0.27 6.41
CA ILE A 197 -12.20 0.20 7.46
C ILE A 197 -12.14 1.72 7.37
N PHE A 198 -12.52 2.40 8.45
CA PHE A 198 -12.38 3.85 8.57
C PHE A 198 -11.38 4.16 9.68
N ILE A 199 -10.36 4.95 9.34
CA ILE A 199 -9.23 5.24 10.21
C ILE A 199 -9.16 6.76 10.42
N ILE A 200 -9.12 7.20 11.68
CA ILE A 200 -8.81 8.58 12.05
C ILE A 200 -7.42 8.60 12.68
N LEU A 201 -6.57 9.51 12.19
CA LEU A 201 -5.18 9.67 12.57
C LEU A 201 -5.00 11.05 13.20
N ASP A 202 -5.02 11.10 14.52
CA ASP A 202 -4.87 12.30 15.35
C ASP A 202 -3.42 12.48 15.79
N SER A 203 -2.58 12.83 14.81
CA SER A 203 -1.15 13.07 15.00
C SER A 203 -0.65 14.22 14.13
N CYS A 204 0.52 14.75 14.47
CA CYS A 204 1.28 15.59 13.55
C CYS A 204 1.65 14.81 12.27
N ARG A 205 1.93 15.57 11.21
CA ARG A 205 2.47 15.09 9.93
C ARG A 205 3.67 15.91 9.50
N ASP A 206 4.37 16.51 10.46
CA ASP A 206 5.54 17.30 10.20
C ASP A 206 6.76 16.41 9.98
N ASP A 207 7.73 16.92 9.22
CA ASP A 207 8.96 16.19 8.95
C ASP A 207 10.05 16.66 9.93
N PRO A 208 10.50 15.81 10.87
CA PRO A 208 11.47 16.20 11.89
C PRO A 208 12.84 16.57 11.28
N PHE A 209 13.18 16.07 10.09
CA PHE A 209 14.44 16.36 9.41
C PHE A 209 14.46 17.74 8.77
N VAL A 210 13.29 18.27 8.37
CA VAL A 210 13.18 19.63 7.81
C VAL A 210 13.54 20.69 8.86
N TYR A 211 13.10 20.49 10.11
CA TYR A 211 13.41 21.44 11.20
C TYR A 211 14.85 21.33 11.71
N THR A 212 15.45 20.13 11.68
CA THR A 212 16.86 19.94 12.05
C THR A 212 17.81 20.42 10.96
N ALA A 213 17.42 20.35 9.69
CA ALA A 213 18.16 20.87 8.54
C ALA A 213 18.29 22.41 8.53
N MET A 214 17.36 23.15 9.13
CA MET A 214 17.49 24.61 9.24
C MET A 214 18.61 25.06 10.20
N LYS A 215 19.17 24.15 11.02
CA LYS A 215 20.28 24.44 11.94
C LYS A 215 21.59 23.74 11.59
N SER A 216 21.67 22.95 10.51
CA SER A 216 22.87 22.18 10.15
C SER A 216 22.87 21.70 8.69
N GLU A 217 24.02 21.23 8.15
CA GLU A 217 24.28 20.71 6.79
C GLU A 217 23.38 19.52 6.30
N PHE A 218 22.21 19.29 6.90
CA PHE A 218 21.40 18.08 6.80
C PHE A 218 20.12 18.25 5.95
N ALA A 219 20.11 19.21 5.02
CA ALA A 219 18.95 19.45 4.15
C ALA A 219 18.70 18.28 3.19
N ILE A 220 17.65 17.50 3.49
CA ILE A 220 17.10 16.50 2.57
C ILE A 220 15.89 17.15 1.87
N PRO A 221 15.85 17.23 0.53
CA PRO A 221 14.67 17.67 -0.18
C PRO A 221 13.61 16.57 -0.08
N VAL A 222 12.58 16.81 0.73
CA VAL A 222 11.45 15.90 0.91
C VAL A 222 10.33 16.34 -0.04
N SER A 223 9.80 15.40 -0.80
CA SER A 223 8.68 15.65 -1.72
C SER A 223 7.37 15.74 -0.94
N ALA A 224 6.39 16.45 -1.49
CA ALA A 224 5.06 16.49 -0.90
C ALA A 224 4.40 15.10 -0.96
N PRO A 225 3.78 14.63 0.13
CA PRO A 225 3.02 13.38 0.25
C PRO A 225 2.15 13.03 -0.95
N GLN A 226 2.55 12.02 -1.72
CA GLN A 226 1.71 11.36 -2.74
C GLN A 226 0.85 10.31 -2.06
N VAL A 227 -0.33 10.69 -1.58
CA VAL A 227 -1.24 9.74 -0.94
C VAL A 227 -1.81 8.78 -1.99
N ASN A 228 -1.31 7.55 -2.00
CA ASN A 228 -1.68 6.49 -2.94
C ASN A 228 -3.04 5.87 -2.57
N SER A 229 -4.09 6.70 -2.57
CA SER A 229 -5.41 6.49 -1.94
C SER A 229 -6.43 5.67 -2.76
N ARG A 230 -6.00 4.87 -3.74
CA ARG A 230 -6.95 4.21 -4.67
C ARG A 230 -7.54 2.87 -4.17
N ARG A 231 -7.37 2.51 -2.90
CA ARG A 231 -7.87 1.23 -2.37
C ARG A 231 -9.31 1.40 -1.86
N ARG A 232 -10.23 0.64 -2.45
CA ARG A 232 -11.63 0.57 -1.99
C ARG A 232 -11.70 -0.19 -0.68
N GLY A 233 -12.68 0.13 0.15
CA GLY A 233 -12.89 -0.48 1.46
C GLY A 233 -12.11 0.17 2.59
N ILE A 234 -11.22 1.13 2.31
CA ILE A 234 -10.46 1.84 3.35
C ILE A 234 -10.62 3.35 3.14
N MET A 235 -10.99 4.04 4.21
CA MET A 235 -11.02 5.50 4.30
C MET A 235 -10.13 5.95 5.46
N LEU A 236 -9.38 7.02 5.24
CA LEU A 236 -8.49 7.62 6.23
C LEU A 236 -8.82 9.09 6.37
N LEU A 237 -8.82 9.58 7.61
CA LEU A 237 -8.92 10.98 7.95
C LEU A 237 -7.73 11.37 8.82
N TYR A 238 -6.85 12.21 8.28
CA TYR A 238 -5.76 12.82 9.03
C TYR A 238 -6.25 14.09 9.73
N ALA A 239 -5.77 14.35 10.93
CA ALA A 239 -6.07 15.57 11.68
C ALA A 239 -5.55 16.85 10.98
N THR A 240 -4.52 16.73 10.16
CA THR A 240 -3.90 17.86 9.46
C THR A 240 -3.35 17.48 8.09
N THR A 241 -2.92 18.49 7.34
CA THR A 241 -2.27 18.33 6.03
C THR A 241 -0.79 17.95 6.19
N PRO A 242 -0.19 17.37 5.15
CA PRO A 242 1.26 17.14 5.09
C PRO A 242 2.13 18.29 5.59
N GLY A 243 3.17 17.96 6.36
CA GLY A 243 4.16 18.92 6.84
C GLY A 243 3.65 19.86 7.95
N LYS A 244 2.48 19.60 8.52
CA LYS A 244 1.86 20.44 9.55
C LYS A 244 1.78 19.74 10.90
N ARG A 245 1.78 20.55 11.95
CA ARG A 245 1.51 20.14 13.33
C ARG A 245 0.04 20.33 13.68
N ILE A 246 -0.40 19.63 14.72
CA ILE A 246 -1.72 19.82 15.32
C ILE A 246 -1.60 20.51 16.68
N SER A 247 -2.70 21.09 17.13
CA SER A 247 -2.84 21.62 18.48
C SER A 247 -3.65 20.66 19.33
N ASP A 248 -3.17 20.39 20.55
CA ASP A 248 -3.81 19.53 21.56
C ASP A 248 -5.23 19.97 21.96
N GLY A 249 -5.62 21.22 21.66
CA GLY A 249 -6.90 21.78 22.08
C GLY A 249 -6.98 22.09 23.58
N ILE A 250 -8.21 22.24 24.08
CA ILE A 250 -8.50 22.51 25.50
C ILE A 250 -9.26 21.32 26.08
N GLY A 251 -8.53 20.44 26.79
CA GLY A 251 -9.07 19.22 27.42
C GLY A 251 -9.47 18.09 26.45
N SER A 252 -9.38 18.31 25.13
CA SER A 252 -9.49 17.31 24.07
C SER A 252 -9.14 17.95 22.74
N SER A 253 -8.69 17.14 21.79
CA SER A 253 -8.33 17.62 20.46
C SER A 253 -9.55 18.24 19.74
N TYR A 254 -9.30 19.24 18.88
CA TYR A 254 -10.34 19.83 18.05
C TYR A 254 -11.02 18.78 17.16
N LEU A 255 -10.25 17.80 16.69
CA LEU A 255 -10.73 16.68 15.88
C LEU A 255 -11.75 15.84 16.64
N VAL A 256 -11.44 15.45 17.88
CA VAL A 256 -12.32 14.61 18.71
C VAL A 256 -13.58 15.35 19.10
N ASN A 257 -13.49 16.61 19.51
CA ASN A 257 -14.66 17.43 19.82
C ASN A 257 -15.61 17.52 18.62
N SER A 258 -15.07 17.73 17.41
CA SER A 258 -15.89 17.73 16.20
C SER A 258 -16.44 16.34 15.88
N PHE A 259 -15.64 15.28 16.00
CA PHE A 259 -16.07 13.92 15.69
C PHE A 259 -17.21 13.47 16.60
N VAL A 260 -17.08 13.65 17.92
CA VAL A 260 -18.11 13.33 18.90
C VAL A 260 -19.40 14.11 18.64
N SER A 261 -19.28 15.40 18.30
CA SER A 261 -20.42 16.25 17.93
C SER A 261 -21.15 15.71 16.68
N GLU A 262 -20.42 15.35 15.63
CA GLU A 262 -21.02 14.82 14.39
C GLU A 262 -21.57 13.40 14.56
N LEU A 263 -20.92 12.53 15.35
CA LEU A 263 -21.47 11.22 15.70
C LEU A 263 -22.86 11.32 16.34
N SER A 264 -23.09 12.33 17.18
CA SER A 264 -24.38 12.55 17.83
C SER A 264 -25.51 12.94 16.87
N LYS A 265 -25.17 13.53 15.71
CA LYS A 265 -26.11 13.95 14.67
C LYS A 265 -26.47 12.79 13.73
N GLY A 266 -25.63 11.74 13.70
CA GLY A 266 -25.78 10.60 12.80
C GLY A 266 -25.49 10.93 11.34
N GLY A 267 -25.71 9.94 10.48
CA GLY A 267 -25.47 10.02 9.04
C GLY A 267 -24.31 9.13 8.58
N THR A 268 -24.11 9.13 7.26
CA THR A 268 -23.05 8.36 6.60
C THR A 268 -21.67 8.83 7.04
N VAL A 269 -20.68 7.93 7.05
CA VAL A 269 -19.29 8.25 7.37
C VAL A 269 -18.76 9.42 6.52
N ASP A 270 -19.03 9.45 5.21
CA ASP A 270 -18.60 10.55 4.32
C ASP A 270 -19.11 11.93 4.76
N LYS A 271 -20.39 12.00 5.16
CA LYS A 271 -21.02 13.23 5.67
C LYS A 271 -20.41 13.66 6.99
N ILE A 272 -20.17 12.71 7.90
CA ILE A 272 -19.50 12.96 9.17
C ILE A 272 -18.10 13.53 8.93
N VAL A 273 -17.31 12.90 8.06
CA VAL A 273 -15.95 13.36 7.69
C VAL A 273 -15.98 14.76 7.11
N THR A 274 -16.87 15.03 6.16
CA THR A 274 -17.01 16.36 5.53
C THR A 274 -17.30 17.44 6.57
N ASN A 275 -18.16 17.15 7.54
CA ASN A 275 -18.47 18.09 8.61
C ASN A 275 -17.30 18.27 9.58
N ILE A 276 -16.56 17.21 9.90
CA ILE A 276 -15.36 17.30 10.74
C ILE A 276 -14.32 18.22 10.13
N VAL A 277 -13.97 18.00 8.85
CA VAL A 277 -13.00 18.85 8.13
C VAL A 277 -13.41 20.32 8.24
N ARG A 278 -14.67 20.63 7.94
CA ARG A 278 -15.21 21.99 7.99
C ARG A 278 -15.15 22.60 9.40
N ASN A 279 -15.60 21.86 10.42
CA ASN A 279 -15.64 22.34 11.80
C ASN A 279 -14.22 22.58 12.33
N VAL A 280 -13.32 21.60 12.22
CA VAL A 280 -11.94 21.70 12.71
C VAL A 280 -11.20 22.85 12.04
N SER A 281 -11.31 23.00 10.72
CA SER A 281 -10.68 24.13 10.02
C SER A 281 -11.25 25.48 10.43
N THR A 282 -12.54 25.55 10.76
CA THR A 282 -13.16 26.79 11.25
C THR A 282 -12.68 27.13 12.67
N ASP A 283 -12.65 26.12 13.55
CA ASP A 283 -12.34 26.31 14.97
C ASP A 283 -10.85 26.59 15.21
N THR A 284 -9.98 26.05 14.35
CA THR A 284 -8.52 26.19 14.49
C THR A 284 -7.91 27.33 13.68
N ARG A 285 -8.67 28.01 12.80
CA ARG A 285 -8.14 29.03 11.86
C ARG A 285 -7.34 30.17 12.50
N PHE A 286 -7.60 30.47 13.77
CA PHE A 286 -6.93 31.55 14.53
C PHE A 286 -6.06 31.03 15.67
N THR A 287 -5.82 29.72 15.73
CA THR A 287 -4.90 29.13 16.71
C THR A 287 -3.46 29.22 16.20
N ALA A 288 -2.49 28.95 17.08
CA ALA A 288 -1.07 28.91 16.69
C ALA A 288 -0.76 27.80 15.67
N TYR A 289 -1.59 26.75 15.63
CA TYR A 289 -1.47 25.64 14.69
C TYR A 289 -2.83 25.39 14.00
N PRO A 290 -3.18 26.18 12.97
CA PRO A 290 -4.37 25.93 12.17
C PRO A 290 -4.34 24.53 11.56
N GLN A 291 -5.46 23.83 11.65
CA GLN A 291 -5.60 22.44 11.21
C GLN A 291 -6.51 22.37 10.00
N LEU A 292 -6.05 21.64 8.98
CA LEU A 292 -6.85 21.29 7.83
C LEU A 292 -6.88 19.77 7.73
N PRO A 293 -7.87 19.10 8.34
CA PRO A 293 -7.97 17.66 8.22
C PRO A 293 -8.08 17.24 6.77
N ASP A 294 -7.44 16.13 6.43
CA ASP A 294 -7.32 15.65 5.05
C ASP A 294 -7.83 14.21 4.97
N SER A 295 -8.71 13.93 4.00
CA SER A 295 -9.38 12.65 3.87
C SER A 295 -8.99 11.93 2.59
N HIS A 296 -8.75 10.63 2.68
CA HIS A 296 -8.30 9.79 1.59
C HIS A 296 -8.99 8.45 1.56
N GLY A 297 -9.09 7.86 0.37
CA GLY A 297 -9.72 6.55 0.17
C GLY A 297 -11.25 6.62 0.13
N LYS A 298 -11.88 5.45 0.06
CA LYS A 298 -13.33 5.28 0.03
C LYS A 298 -13.72 3.94 0.63
N LEU A 299 -14.82 3.91 1.38
CA LEU A 299 -15.43 2.67 1.83
C LEU A 299 -16.04 1.89 0.64
N ASN A 300 -16.19 0.57 0.78
CA ASN A 300 -16.85 -0.28 -0.21
C ASN A 300 -18.35 0.03 -0.28
N ASN A 301 -18.95 0.28 0.88
CA ASN A 301 -20.33 0.71 1.01
C ASN A 301 -20.37 2.20 1.47
N PRO A 302 -20.82 3.14 0.60
CA PRO A 302 -20.89 4.57 0.94
C PRO A 302 -22.00 4.90 1.95
N ASP A 303 -22.97 4.00 2.12
CA ASP A 303 -24.10 4.16 3.02
C ASP A 303 -23.80 3.65 4.43
N ILE A 304 -22.53 3.39 4.77
CA ILE A 304 -22.16 3.02 6.14
C ILE A 304 -22.35 4.21 7.07
N CYS A 305 -23.02 3.96 8.19
CA CYS A 305 -23.20 4.91 9.28
C CYS A 305 -22.66 4.32 10.59
N PHE A 306 -22.29 5.22 11.50
CA PHE A 306 -21.98 4.84 12.88
C PHE A 306 -23.24 4.44 13.64
N SER A 307 -24.30 5.21 13.59
CA SER A 307 -25.63 4.81 14.10
C SER A 307 -26.47 4.20 12.98
N ASP A 308 -27.68 3.71 13.26
CA ASP A 308 -28.57 3.27 12.19
C ASP A 308 -28.84 4.41 11.20
N CYS A 309 -28.56 4.17 9.92
CA CYS A 309 -29.03 5.04 8.84
C CYS A 309 -30.54 4.83 8.67
N THR A 310 -31.36 5.15 9.67
CA THR A 310 -32.73 5.55 9.34
C THR A 310 -32.58 6.85 8.60
N LEU A 311 -32.40 6.76 7.28
CA LEU A 311 -32.73 7.82 6.35
C LEU A 311 -34.17 8.16 6.72
N LYS A 312 -34.37 9.19 7.55
CA LYS A 312 -35.65 9.86 7.57
C LYS A 312 -35.86 10.20 6.11
N SER A 313 -36.80 9.51 5.49
CA SER A 313 -37.22 9.77 4.13
C SER A 313 -37.88 11.13 4.17
N ASP A 314 -37.09 12.18 4.31
CA ASP A 314 -37.50 13.54 4.06
C ASP A 314 -37.60 13.62 2.53
N ALA A 315 -38.67 13.00 2.02
CA ALA A 315 -39.19 13.15 0.68
C ALA A 315 -39.81 14.54 0.53
N THR A 316 -39.05 15.58 0.91
CA THR A 316 -39.33 16.95 0.54
C THR A 316 -38.27 17.31 -0.49
N SER A 317 -38.67 17.21 -1.75
CA SER A 317 -37.90 17.58 -2.92
C SER A 317 -37.11 18.88 -2.69
N MET A 318 -35.81 18.74 -2.46
CA MET A 318 -34.90 19.87 -2.50
C MET A 318 -34.71 20.20 -3.98
N ARG A 319 -35.50 21.16 -4.47
CA ARG A 319 -35.22 21.87 -5.73
C ARG A 319 -33.79 22.35 -5.64
N ILE A 320 -32.97 21.88 -6.57
CA ILE A 320 -31.64 22.42 -6.82
C ILE A 320 -31.86 23.80 -7.44
N ASP A 321 -31.91 24.83 -6.61
CA ASP A 321 -31.75 26.20 -7.08
C ASP A 321 -30.28 26.40 -7.47
N SER A 322 -30.12 26.76 -8.73
CA SER A 322 -28.88 26.93 -9.47
C SER A 322 -28.17 28.25 -9.12
N ASP A 323 -27.64 28.38 -7.90
CA ASP A 323 -26.90 29.59 -7.47
C ASP A 323 -25.49 29.34 -6.92
N SER A 324 -24.94 28.12 -7.06
CA SER A 324 -23.58 27.81 -6.56
C SER A 324 -22.42 28.24 -7.47
N GLN A 325 -22.64 29.06 -8.51
CA GLN A 325 -21.57 29.54 -9.42
C GLN A 325 -20.97 30.91 -9.06
N LEU A 326 -21.42 31.57 -7.98
CA LEU A 326 -20.98 32.94 -7.65
C LEU A 326 -19.91 33.07 -6.56
N ILE A 327 -19.50 31.97 -5.92
CA ILE A 327 -18.51 32.04 -4.82
C ILE A 327 -17.06 31.89 -5.32
N ASP A 328 -16.84 31.29 -6.50
CA ASP A 328 -15.48 30.94 -6.95
C ASP A 328 -14.71 32.09 -7.65
N LYS A 329 -15.37 33.18 -8.02
CA LYS A 329 -14.72 34.32 -8.70
C LYS A 329 -14.06 35.34 -7.76
N ASN A 330 -14.41 35.35 -6.47
CA ASN A 330 -13.87 36.30 -5.50
C ASN A 330 -12.61 35.80 -4.76
N ALA A 331 -12.29 34.51 -4.83
CA ALA A 331 -11.06 33.96 -4.23
C ALA A 331 -9.81 34.19 -5.11
N GLN A 332 -9.98 34.28 -6.44
CA GLN A 332 -8.85 34.44 -7.38
C GLN A 332 -8.36 35.88 -7.55
N SER A 333 -9.12 36.91 -7.16
CA SER A 333 -8.68 38.32 -7.28
C SER A 333 -7.74 38.76 -6.15
N LYS A 334 -7.72 38.05 -5.02
CA LYS A 334 -6.98 38.47 -3.81
C LYS A 334 -5.52 38.01 -3.76
N TYR A 335 -5.11 37.08 -4.63
CA TYR A 335 -3.75 36.51 -4.67
C TYR A 335 -2.82 37.15 -5.72
N LYS A 336 -3.30 38.10 -6.54
CA LYS A 336 -2.46 38.79 -7.54
C LYS A 336 -1.66 39.99 -7.01
N ASN A 337 -1.88 40.44 -5.77
CA ASN A 337 -1.24 41.65 -5.23
C ASN A 337 -0.09 41.40 -4.24
N SER A 338 0.33 40.15 -4.02
CA SER A 338 1.43 39.83 -3.08
C SER A 338 2.77 39.52 -3.77
N ALA A 339 2.87 39.62 -5.09
CA ALA A 339 4.08 39.28 -5.86
C ALA A 339 5.00 40.48 -6.20
N VAL A 340 4.80 41.65 -5.60
CA VAL A 340 5.57 42.89 -5.94
C VAL A 340 6.56 43.33 -4.85
N VAL A 341 6.65 42.61 -3.73
CA VAL A 341 7.62 42.94 -2.67
C VAL A 341 8.53 41.75 -2.44
N LEU A 342 9.54 41.59 -3.29
CA LEU A 342 10.83 40.90 -3.04
C LEU A 342 11.66 40.92 -4.34
N ALA A 343 11.92 42.12 -4.86
CA ALA A 343 12.89 42.35 -5.92
C ALA A 343 13.68 43.60 -5.55
N ASN A 344 14.60 43.48 -4.59
CA ASN A 344 15.70 44.41 -4.33
C ASN A 344 16.58 43.91 -3.16
N ALA A 345 17.40 42.88 -3.42
CA ALA A 345 18.60 42.60 -2.64
C ALA A 345 19.44 41.51 -3.32
N SER A 346 20.37 41.91 -4.20
CA SER A 346 21.72 41.32 -4.33
C SER A 346 22.41 41.85 -5.60
N LYS A 347 23.09 42.98 -5.46
CA LYS A 347 24.19 43.38 -6.35
C LYS A 347 25.50 43.04 -5.65
N GLY A 348 26.40 42.40 -6.38
CA GLY A 348 27.84 42.34 -6.10
C GLY A 348 28.32 41.01 -5.51
N SER A 349 29.02 40.21 -6.31
CA SER A 349 30.49 40.24 -6.32
C SER A 349 31.03 39.30 -7.40
N ASP A 350 31.92 39.84 -8.24
CA ASP A 350 32.74 39.11 -9.21
C ASP A 350 33.80 38.26 -8.50
N VAL A 351 33.89 36.98 -8.86
CA VAL A 351 35.14 36.19 -8.74
C VAL A 351 35.23 35.22 -9.93
N GLN A 352 36.39 35.26 -10.61
CA GLN A 352 36.76 34.47 -11.79
C GLN A 352 36.94 32.96 -11.51
N PRO A 353 36.96 32.12 -12.56
CA PRO A 353 37.01 30.67 -12.44
C PRO A 353 38.45 30.14 -12.47
N ASP A 354 38.83 29.33 -11.49
CA ASP A 354 40.04 28.51 -11.55
C ASP A 354 39.74 27.04 -11.87
N LYS A 355 40.54 26.54 -12.83
CA LYS A 355 40.70 25.14 -13.25
C LYS A 355 41.14 24.26 -12.09
N ILE A 356 40.55 23.06 -11.93
CA ILE A 356 41.27 21.88 -11.42
C ILE A 356 40.84 20.60 -12.17
N ILE A 357 41.87 19.87 -12.60
CA ILE A 357 41.93 18.56 -13.29
C ILE A 357 41.89 17.41 -12.24
N PRO A 358 41.41 16.19 -12.56
CA PRO A 358 41.10 15.17 -11.55
C PRO A 358 42.34 14.44 -11.04
N GLN A 359 42.33 14.06 -9.76
CA GLN A 359 43.18 12.97 -9.26
C GLN A 359 42.39 11.95 -8.45
N SER A 360 42.63 10.71 -8.88
CA SER A 360 42.27 9.43 -8.30
C SER A 360 42.71 9.26 -6.85
N ASN A 361 41.87 8.62 -6.04
CA ASN A 361 42.32 7.69 -5.01
C ASN A 361 41.21 6.65 -4.75
N PHE A 362 41.42 5.45 -5.29
CA PHE A 362 40.65 4.25 -5.01
C PHE A 362 41.11 3.69 -3.67
N ASN A 363 40.28 3.82 -2.63
CA ASN A 363 40.39 3.01 -1.42
C ASN A 363 39.21 2.03 -1.42
N LYS A 364 39.53 0.73 -1.52
CA LYS A 364 38.57 -0.37 -1.42
C LYS A 364 38.17 -0.55 0.04
N ASP A 365 37.00 -0.05 0.39
CA ASP A 365 36.27 -0.46 1.59
C ASP A 365 35.00 -1.19 1.15
N THR A 366 34.93 -2.49 1.43
CA THR A 366 33.91 -3.42 0.93
C THR A 366 32.68 -3.50 1.83
N SER A 367 32.37 -2.44 2.60
CA SER A 367 31.28 -2.42 3.56
C SER A 367 30.24 -1.33 3.29
N ASN A 368 29.64 -1.30 2.09
CA ASN A 368 28.36 -0.62 1.82
C ASN A 368 27.82 -0.95 0.41
N LEU A 369 27.03 -2.02 0.29
CA LEU A 369 26.41 -2.41 -0.99
C LEU A 369 25.26 -1.48 -1.45
N TYR A 370 24.71 -0.64 -0.57
CA TYR A 370 23.63 0.32 -0.89
C TYR A 370 24.06 1.78 -1.13
N ASN A 371 25.35 2.13 -0.96
CA ASN A 371 25.84 3.51 -1.13
C ASN A 371 26.38 3.85 -2.54
N ARG A 372 26.08 3.05 -3.58
CA ARG A 372 26.54 3.41 -4.93
C ARG A 372 25.66 4.52 -5.51
N LYS A 373 26.23 5.74 -5.57
CA LYS A 373 25.61 6.98 -6.08
C LYS A 373 24.91 6.75 -7.41
N PHE A 374 23.60 7.00 -7.46
CA PHE A 374 22.93 7.18 -8.74
C PHE A 374 23.35 8.52 -9.36
N THR A 375 23.41 8.58 -10.69
CA THR A 375 23.65 9.84 -11.40
C THR A 375 22.37 10.30 -12.06
N THR A 376 21.90 11.50 -11.68
CA THR A 376 20.80 12.16 -12.37
C THR A 376 21.32 12.79 -13.65
N VAL A 377 20.90 12.27 -14.81
CA VAL A 377 21.30 12.76 -16.13
C VAL A 377 20.41 13.92 -16.59
N TYR A 378 19.14 13.88 -16.17
CA TYR A 378 18.12 14.88 -16.48
C TYR A 378 17.12 14.99 -15.32
N SER A 379 16.73 16.23 -14.99
CA SER A 379 15.65 16.53 -14.07
C SER A 379 15.00 17.83 -14.50
N ASP A 380 13.71 17.78 -14.79
CA ASP A 380 12.88 18.94 -15.05
C ASP A 380 12.02 19.23 -13.83
N THR A 381 12.48 20.17 -13.00
CA THR A 381 11.75 20.66 -11.82
C THR A 381 10.82 21.83 -12.17
N SER A 382 10.83 22.28 -13.43
CA SER A 382 10.04 23.42 -13.88
C SER A 382 8.59 22.98 -14.13
N ASP A 383 7.71 23.43 -13.25
CA ASP A 383 6.25 23.41 -13.40
C ASP A 383 5.56 22.03 -13.38
N LEU A 384 5.80 21.26 -12.32
CA LEU A 384 5.02 20.06 -11.97
C LEU A 384 3.51 20.35 -11.80
N THR A 385 3.14 21.61 -11.57
CA THR A 385 1.76 22.08 -11.38
C THR A 385 0.94 22.20 -12.67
N ALA A 386 1.59 22.33 -13.83
CA ALA A 386 0.90 22.60 -15.11
C ALA A 386 0.67 21.35 -15.99
N ARG A 387 1.21 20.17 -15.63
CA ARG A 387 1.08 18.95 -16.46
C ARG A 387 -0.13 18.12 -16.02
N SER A 388 -1.07 17.88 -16.93
CA SER A 388 -2.28 17.06 -16.70
C SER A 388 -2.00 15.55 -16.53
N HIS A 389 -0.75 15.12 -16.77
CA HIS A 389 -0.30 13.74 -16.61
C HIS A 389 0.87 13.71 -15.63
N ALA A 390 0.82 12.80 -14.64
CA ALA A 390 1.89 12.58 -13.68
C ALA A 390 3.20 12.31 -14.43
N ALA A 391 4.22 13.15 -14.18
CA ALA A 391 5.48 13.03 -14.89
C ALA A 391 6.23 11.76 -14.45
N LEU A 392 6.74 11.00 -15.43
CA LEU A 392 7.32 9.69 -15.21
C LEU A 392 8.81 9.79 -14.89
N THR A 393 9.27 9.03 -13.89
CA THR A 393 10.70 8.85 -13.60
C THR A 393 11.24 7.65 -14.38
N LEU A 394 12.32 7.86 -15.13
CA LEU A 394 13.03 6.80 -15.83
C LEU A 394 14.30 6.41 -15.09
N ASP A 395 14.36 5.18 -14.62
CA ASP A 395 15.56 4.59 -14.04
C ASP A 395 16.24 3.69 -15.06
N ILE A 396 17.53 3.91 -15.32
CA ILE A 396 18.36 3.08 -16.18
C ILE A 396 19.40 2.39 -15.32
N PHE A 397 19.23 1.10 -15.14
CA PHE A 397 20.13 0.22 -14.42
C PHE A 397 21.15 -0.41 -15.35
N TRP A 398 22.37 -0.61 -14.87
CA TRP A 398 23.35 -1.48 -15.53
C TRP A 398 23.79 -2.57 -14.57
N CYS A 399 23.85 -3.81 -15.03
CA CYS A 399 24.21 -4.95 -14.18
C CYS A 399 25.72 -5.02 -13.90
N GLU A 400 26.09 -5.21 -12.64
CA GLU A 400 27.48 -5.49 -12.25
C GLU A 400 27.91 -6.91 -12.66
N GLY A 401 29.22 -7.15 -12.77
CA GLY A 401 29.79 -8.44 -13.17
C GLY A 401 30.84 -8.33 -14.29
N ASN A 402 31.07 -9.41 -15.01
CA ASN A 402 31.96 -9.42 -16.19
C ASN A 402 31.50 -8.36 -17.19
N ASP A 403 32.40 -7.56 -17.75
CA ASP A 403 32.10 -6.48 -18.70
C ASP A 403 31.19 -5.35 -18.16
N GLN A 404 31.19 -5.12 -16.83
CA GLN A 404 30.36 -4.06 -16.24
C GLN A 404 30.65 -2.66 -16.80
N GLU A 405 31.91 -2.33 -17.13
CA GLU A 405 32.29 -1.03 -17.68
C GLU A 405 31.61 -0.74 -19.02
N VAL A 406 31.42 -1.79 -19.84
CA VAL A 406 30.71 -1.69 -21.13
C VAL A 406 29.25 -1.37 -20.88
N ARG A 407 28.59 -2.10 -19.97
CA ARG A 407 27.17 -1.88 -19.63
C ARG A 407 26.92 -0.53 -18.98
N GLU A 408 27.82 -0.09 -18.10
CA GLU A 408 27.77 1.24 -17.50
C GLU A 408 27.83 2.32 -18.59
N LYS A 409 28.82 2.23 -19.48
CA LYS A 409 28.95 3.14 -20.62
C LYS A 409 27.70 3.15 -21.50
N ASP A 410 27.15 1.99 -21.82
CA ASP A 410 25.94 1.86 -22.65
C ASP A 410 24.71 2.47 -21.97
N ALA A 411 24.58 2.32 -20.65
CA ALA A 411 23.51 2.94 -19.87
C ALA A 411 23.59 4.48 -19.91
N TYR A 412 24.79 5.06 -19.76
CA TYR A 412 24.98 6.50 -19.87
C TYR A 412 24.76 7.04 -21.29
N VAL A 413 25.20 6.30 -22.32
CA VAL A 413 24.92 6.66 -23.73
C VAL A 413 23.42 6.66 -23.99
N LEU A 414 22.70 5.63 -23.54
CA LEU A 414 21.25 5.56 -23.67
C LEU A 414 20.56 6.72 -22.93
N ALA A 415 20.97 6.99 -21.68
CA ALA A 415 20.43 8.10 -20.89
C ALA A 415 20.60 9.46 -21.59
N GLY A 416 21.79 9.71 -22.17
CA GLY A 416 22.08 10.92 -22.92
C GLY A 416 21.20 11.09 -24.16
N LYS A 417 20.99 10.01 -24.93
CA LYS A 417 20.10 10.02 -26.10
C LYS A 417 18.64 10.28 -25.71
N ILE A 418 18.16 9.65 -24.64
CA ILE A 418 16.79 9.87 -24.14
C ILE A 418 16.63 11.31 -23.67
N LYS A 419 17.59 11.84 -22.90
CA LYS A 419 17.61 13.24 -22.48
C LYS A 419 17.49 14.18 -23.67
N GLN A 420 18.32 13.99 -24.70
CA GLN A 420 18.28 14.81 -25.90
C GLN A 420 16.89 14.79 -26.55
N LYS A 421 16.27 13.60 -26.63
CA LYS A 421 14.91 13.46 -27.17
C LYS A 421 13.83 14.09 -26.30
N VAL A 422 13.95 14.08 -24.98
CA VAL A 422 13.02 14.76 -24.06
C VAL A 422 13.10 16.28 -24.26
N ILE A 423 14.31 16.82 -24.47
CA ILE A 423 14.53 18.25 -24.73
C ILE A 423 13.98 18.66 -26.10
N GLU A 424 14.26 17.86 -27.14
CA GLU A 424 13.80 18.11 -28.52
C GLU A 424 12.30 17.91 -28.69
N ASN A 425 11.73 16.95 -27.98
CA ASN A 425 10.36 16.50 -28.16
C ASN A 425 9.63 16.39 -26.81
N LYS A 426 8.73 17.35 -26.56
CA LYS A 426 7.90 17.42 -25.36
C LYS A 426 6.92 16.25 -25.20
N ASP A 427 6.81 15.35 -26.19
CA ASP A 427 5.94 14.17 -26.15
C ASP A 427 6.50 13.01 -25.30
N LEU A 428 7.71 13.12 -24.78
CA LEU A 428 8.23 12.19 -23.77
C LEU A 428 7.92 12.76 -22.39
N SER A 429 6.86 12.27 -21.74
CA SER A 429 6.43 12.69 -20.39
C SER A 429 7.37 12.18 -19.29
N ILE A 430 8.68 12.37 -19.44
CA ILE A 430 9.72 12.00 -18.49
C ILE A 430 10.15 13.26 -17.73
N SER A 431 10.00 13.28 -16.40
CA SER A 431 10.52 14.36 -15.54
C SER A 431 11.97 14.14 -15.14
N THR A 432 12.38 12.89 -14.95
CA THR A 432 13.68 12.56 -14.38
C THR A 432 14.28 11.34 -15.06
N ILE A 433 15.57 11.40 -15.38
CA ILE A 433 16.36 10.26 -15.89
C ILE A 433 17.52 10.01 -14.93
N ARG A 434 17.61 8.80 -14.38
CA ARG A 434 18.68 8.40 -13.46
C ARG A 434 19.39 7.17 -14.00
N VAL A 435 20.71 7.13 -13.83
CA VAL A 435 21.54 5.96 -14.16
C VAL A 435 22.09 5.37 -12.86
N ARG A 436 21.98 4.04 -12.69
CA ARG A 436 22.30 3.34 -11.44
C ARG A 436 22.97 1.98 -11.70
N PRO A 437 23.90 1.52 -10.86
CA PRO A 437 24.28 0.11 -10.86
C PRO A 437 23.12 -0.75 -10.35
N LEU A 438 23.02 -1.98 -10.85
CA LEU A 438 22.28 -3.08 -10.27
C LEU A 438 23.31 -4.12 -9.81
N GLY A 439 23.54 -4.19 -8.50
CA GLY A 439 24.53 -5.08 -7.90
C GLY A 439 24.27 -6.54 -8.26
N SER A 440 25.31 -7.36 -8.30
CA SER A 440 25.18 -8.79 -8.64
C SER A 440 24.22 -9.54 -7.70
N GLU A 441 24.29 -9.25 -6.40
CA GLU A 441 23.36 -9.78 -5.39
C GLU A 441 21.92 -9.30 -5.63
N GLU A 442 21.74 -8.02 -5.98
CA GLU A 442 20.41 -7.45 -6.26
C GLU A 442 19.81 -8.05 -7.54
N ASN A 443 20.63 -8.21 -8.59
CA ASN A 443 20.20 -8.89 -9.80
C ASN A 443 19.96 -10.40 -9.56
N ALA A 444 20.60 -11.02 -8.58
CA ALA A 444 20.31 -12.41 -8.22
C ALA A 444 18.95 -12.60 -7.55
N ARG A 445 18.33 -11.52 -7.06
CA ARG A 445 17.05 -11.58 -6.34
C ARG A 445 15.90 -12.06 -7.21
N PRO A 446 14.96 -12.80 -6.60
CA PRO A 446 13.57 -12.92 -7.04
C PRO A 446 13.07 -11.70 -7.83
N GLY A 447 12.71 -11.92 -9.11
CA GLY A 447 12.11 -10.88 -9.93
C GLY A 447 13.08 -9.98 -10.69
N TYR A 448 14.39 -9.91 -10.40
CA TYR A 448 15.37 -9.19 -11.23
C TYR A 448 15.98 -10.14 -12.26
N ARG A 449 16.99 -10.93 -11.91
CA ARG A 449 17.58 -12.03 -12.71
C ARG A 449 17.71 -11.75 -14.19
N LEU A 450 18.15 -10.55 -14.50
CA LEU A 450 18.25 -10.06 -15.87
C LEU A 450 19.56 -10.51 -16.47
N THR A 451 19.46 -11.31 -17.53
CA THR A 451 20.58 -11.73 -18.38
C THR A 451 20.68 -10.92 -19.67
N ASN A 452 19.59 -10.22 -20.03
CA ASN A 452 19.44 -9.48 -21.27
C ASN A 452 18.99 -8.04 -20.99
N ASN A 453 19.29 -7.15 -21.94
CA ASN A 453 18.81 -5.78 -21.88
C ASN A 453 17.28 -5.75 -21.94
N THR A 454 16.64 -5.12 -20.96
CA THR A 454 15.17 -5.17 -20.80
C THR A 454 14.59 -3.83 -20.35
N ILE A 455 13.46 -3.40 -20.92
CA ILE A 455 12.60 -2.34 -20.41
C ILE A 455 11.45 -3.01 -19.67
N ARG A 456 11.28 -2.70 -18.38
CA ARG A 456 10.17 -3.18 -17.57
C ARG A 456 9.12 -2.10 -17.44
N ILE A 457 7.88 -2.48 -17.76
CA ILE A 457 6.70 -1.62 -17.68
C ILE A 457 5.58 -2.34 -16.94
N ASP A 458 4.68 -1.58 -16.31
CA ASP A 458 3.53 -2.16 -15.64
C ASP A 458 2.55 -2.76 -16.66
N ARG A 459 1.66 -3.63 -16.19
CA ARG A 459 0.53 -4.15 -16.99
C ARG A 459 -0.56 -3.11 -17.31
N GLY A 460 -0.36 -1.83 -16.99
CA GLY A 460 -1.33 -0.75 -17.14
C GLY A 460 -1.62 -0.32 -18.60
N PRO A 461 -2.72 0.42 -18.82
CA PRO A 461 -3.15 0.82 -20.16
C PRO A 461 -2.28 1.95 -20.73
N GLY A 462 -1.36 1.59 -21.64
CA GLY A 462 -1.02 2.38 -22.83
C GLY A 462 0.25 3.23 -22.79
N GLN A 463 0.34 4.22 -21.90
CA GLN A 463 1.36 5.28 -22.01
C GLN A 463 2.80 4.75 -21.83
N GLU A 464 3.03 3.91 -20.83
CA GLU A 464 4.34 3.29 -20.58
C GLU A 464 4.78 2.38 -21.73
N MET A 465 3.85 1.66 -22.35
CA MET A 465 4.16 0.83 -23.52
C MET A 465 4.58 1.68 -24.72
N LEU A 466 3.89 2.79 -24.97
CA LEU A 466 4.28 3.73 -26.03
C LEU A 466 5.67 4.33 -25.75
N LEU A 467 5.91 4.73 -24.51
CA LEU A 467 7.20 5.25 -24.08
C LEU A 467 8.31 4.22 -24.20
N ALA A 468 8.09 2.97 -23.77
CA ALA A 468 9.04 1.87 -23.90
C ALA A 468 9.38 1.58 -25.37
N LYS A 469 8.40 1.63 -26.27
CA LYS A 469 8.64 1.51 -27.72
C LYS A 469 9.52 2.66 -28.24
N LYS A 470 9.25 3.90 -27.83
CA LYS A 470 10.09 5.06 -28.20
C LYS A 470 11.52 4.91 -27.65
N ILE A 471 11.69 4.51 -26.39
CA ILE A 471 13.02 4.26 -25.81
C ILE A 471 13.75 3.16 -26.55
N LYS A 472 13.06 2.06 -26.89
CA LYS A 472 13.64 0.99 -27.70
C LYS A 472 14.12 1.50 -29.06
N GLN A 473 13.38 2.39 -29.71
CA GLN A 473 13.80 3.04 -30.96
C GLN A 473 14.98 3.99 -30.77
N ILE A 474 15.08 4.71 -29.65
CA ILE A 474 16.20 5.62 -29.35
C ILE A 474 17.49 4.84 -29.09
N SER A 475 17.36 3.62 -28.60
CA SER A 475 18.47 2.76 -28.21
C SER A 475 19.16 2.10 -29.41
N ASP A 476 19.42 2.82 -30.50
CA ASP A 476 20.06 2.28 -31.73
C ASP A 476 21.36 1.48 -31.46
N THR A 477 21.98 1.67 -30.30
CA THR A 477 23.17 0.96 -29.81
C THR A 477 22.88 -0.35 -29.06
N ASN A 478 21.63 -0.65 -28.71
CA ASN A 478 21.20 -1.89 -28.05
C ASN A 478 19.98 -2.49 -28.79
N PRO A 479 20.16 -3.10 -29.99
CA PRO A 479 19.07 -3.69 -30.75
C PRO A 479 18.34 -4.82 -29.97
N GLU A 480 19.02 -5.41 -28.99
CA GLU A 480 18.51 -6.51 -28.15
C GLU A 480 17.61 -6.04 -27.00
N LEU A 481 17.35 -4.74 -26.84
CA LEU A 481 16.53 -4.23 -25.75
C LEU A 481 15.08 -4.78 -25.84
N GLN A 482 14.70 -5.66 -24.93
CA GLN A 482 13.39 -6.30 -24.90
C GLN A 482 12.39 -5.50 -24.06
N ILE A 483 11.09 -5.60 -24.34
CA ILE A 483 10.06 -4.98 -23.48
C ILE A 483 9.37 -6.09 -22.71
N GLN A 484 9.45 -6.03 -21.38
CA GLN A 484 8.86 -7.00 -20.46
C GLN A 484 7.75 -6.32 -19.64
N ARG A 485 6.56 -6.90 -19.64
CA ARG A 485 5.46 -6.47 -18.76
C ARG A 485 5.58 -7.16 -17.42
N ILE A 486 5.69 -6.41 -16.34
CA ILE A 486 5.71 -6.93 -14.97
C ILE A 486 4.31 -6.86 -14.34
N ARG A 487 4.07 -7.73 -13.35
CA ARG A 487 2.78 -7.79 -12.63
C ARG A 487 2.69 -6.72 -11.55
N THR A 488 3.82 -6.41 -10.91
CA THR A 488 3.97 -5.36 -9.90
C THR A 488 3.73 -4.00 -10.52
N ARG A 489 2.96 -3.14 -9.84
CA ARG A 489 2.74 -1.75 -10.28
C ARG A 489 3.83 -0.82 -9.72
N SER A 490 4.52 -0.11 -10.60
CA SER A 490 5.58 0.88 -10.35
C SER A 490 5.08 2.27 -10.74
N ILE A 491 3.93 2.70 -10.20
CA ILE A 491 3.22 3.92 -10.63
C ILE A 491 4.18 5.12 -10.70
N GLY A 492 4.24 5.77 -11.86
CA GLY A 492 5.06 6.96 -12.07
C GLY A 492 6.55 6.67 -12.30
N SER A 493 6.93 5.41 -12.49
CA SER A 493 8.29 5.02 -12.80
C SER A 493 8.37 3.94 -13.87
N MET A 494 9.44 3.98 -14.67
CA MET A 494 9.77 2.93 -15.62
C MET A 494 11.25 2.59 -15.46
N SER A 495 11.60 1.31 -15.64
CA SER A 495 12.97 0.84 -15.48
C SER A 495 13.50 0.23 -16.76
N VAL A 496 14.69 0.67 -17.17
CA VAL A 496 15.49 0.07 -18.25
C VAL A 496 16.68 -0.60 -17.61
N PHE A 497 17.03 -1.79 -18.06
CA PHE A 497 18.12 -2.58 -17.52
C PHE A 497 19.08 -2.94 -18.65
N ILE A 498 20.35 -2.60 -18.48
CA ILE A 498 21.44 -2.93 -19.37
C ILE A 498 22.23 -4.05 -18.71
N CYS A 499 21.94 -5.30 -19.10
CA CYS A 499 22.38 -6.52 -18.41
C CYS A 499 22.87 -7.60 -19.37
N ASN A 500 23.13 -7.25 -20.64
CA ASN A 500 23.62 -8.22 -21.61
C ASN A 500 24.97 -8.83 -21.18
N GLY A 501 25.15 -10.12 -21.46
CA GLY A 501 26.37 -10.86 -21.11
C GLY A 501 26.46 -11.30 -19.64
N ILE A 502 25.41 -11.07 -18.83
CA ILE A 502 25.32 -11.67 -17.49
C ILE A 502 25.00 -13.17 -17.64
N PRO A 503 25.80 -14.08 -17.03
CA PRO A 503 25.54 -15.51 -17.12
C PRO A 503 24.15 -15.83 -16.55
N PRO A 504 23.49 -16.88 -17.07
CA PRO A 504 22.21 -17.30 -16.52
C PRO A 504 22.35 -17.62 -15.03
N PHE A 505 21.45 -17.06 -14.24
CA PHE A 505 21.41 -17.35 -12.81
C PHE A 505 21.10 -18.83 -12.61
N PRO A 506 21.75 -19.50 -11.62
CA PRO A 506 21.35 -20.85 -11.28
C PRO A 506 19.87 -20.86 -10.91
N PRO A 507 19.12 -21.94 -11.24
CA PRO A 507 17.74 -22.05 -10.83
C PRO A 507 17.69 -21.89 -9.31
N ILE A 508 16.94 -20.89 -8.84
CA ILE A 508 16.64 -20.81 -7.40
C ILE A 508 15.41 -21.62 -7.11
N PRO A 509 15.34 -22.16 -5.89
CA PRO A 509 14.09 -22.70 -5.41
C PRO A 509 12.97 -21.66 -5.50
N ARG A 510 11.78 -22.14 -5.83
CA ARG A 510 10.57 -21.33 -6.01
C ARG A 510 9.46 -21.94 -5.19
N MET A 511 8.68 -21.12 -4.51
CA MET A 511 7.52 -21.57 -3.76
C MET A 511 6.26 -20.87 -4.26
N TRP A 512 5.29 -21.66 -4.71
CA TRP A 512 3.93 -21.17 -4.98
C TRP A 512 3.05 -21.25 -3.75
N LEU A 513 2.12 -20.30 -3.64
CA LEU A 513 1.23 -20.16 -2.51
C LEU A 513 -0.20 -20.51 -2.90
N GLN A 514 -0.81 -21.44 -2.18
CA GLN A 514 -2.18 -21.85 -2.41
C GLN A 514 -2.99 -21.91 -1.13
N ALA A 515 -4.25 -21.47 -1.22
CA ALA A 515 -5.22 -21.43 -0.13
C ALA A 515 -6.47 -22.23 -0.50
N SER A 516 -7.17 -22.79 0.50
CA SER A 516 -8.41 -23.54 0.26
C SER A 516 -9.64 -22.64 0.07
N ARG A 517 -9.61 -21.43 0.64
CA ARG A 517 -10.71 -20.43 0.64
C ARG A 517 -10.13 -19.02 0.46
N ASP A 518 -10.93 -18.06 -0.01
CA ASP A 518 -10.48 -16.68 -0.19
C ASP A 518 -10.03 -16.00 1.11
N ASN A 519 -10.73 -16.26 2.22
CA ASN A 519 -10.38 -15.72 3.54
C ASN A 519 -9.03 -16.23 4.09
N GLN A 520 -8.46 -17.27 3.49
CA GLN A 520 -7.13 -17.79 3.85
C GLN A 520 -5.98 -17.12 3.08
N LYS A 521 -6.26 -16.26 2.10
CA LYS A 521 -5.19 -15.61 1.31
C LYS A 521 -4.25 -14.79 2.18
N GLY A 522 -4.77 -13.98 3.11
CA GLY A 522 -3.95 -13.12 3.96
C GLY A 522 -2.92 -13.89 4.80
N ILE A 523 -3.36 -14.94 5.50
CA ILE A 523 -2.45 -15.78 6.29
C ILE A 523 -1.46 -16.54 5.40
N THR A 524 -1.87 -16.96 4.19
CA THR A 524 -0.98 -17.65 3.24
C THR A 524 0.10 -16.71 2.72
N SER A 525 -0.24 -15.47 2.36
CA SER A 525 0.73 -14.44 1.96
C SER A 525 1.73 -14.13 3.09
N LEU A 526 1.26 -14.02 4.33
CA LEU A 526 2.12 -13.79 5.49
C LEU A 526 3.11 -14.95 5.71
N ILE A 527 2.67 -16.19 5.52
CA ILE A 527 3.56 -17.36 5.57
C ILE A 527 4.59 -17.31 4.44
N GLY A 528 4.16 -16.94 3.22
CA GLY A 528 5.06 -16.77 2.09
C GLY A 528 6.17 -15.75 2.36
N GLN A 529 5.81 -14.61 2.96
CA GLN A 529 6.77 -13.59 3.38
C GLN A 529 7.74 -14.13 4.43
N LEU A 530 7.25 -14.80 5.47
CA LEU A 530 8.09 -15.42 6.51
C LEU A 530 9.11 -16.41 5.94
N VAL A 531 8.72 -17.19 4.92
CA VAL A 531 9.63 -18.12 4.23
C VAL A 531 10.68 -17.34 3.43
N SER A 532 10.26 -16.33 2.68
CA SER A 532 11.19 -15.47 1.91
C SER A 532 12.19 -14.74 2.80
N ASP A 533 11.81 -14.37 4.02
CA ASP A 533 12.68 -13.66 4.96
C ASP A 533 13.70 -14.61 5.63
N LYS A 534 13.34 -15.88 5.84
CA LYS A 534 14.17 -16.85 6.57
C LYS A 534 15.03 -17.73 5.68
N ILE A 535 14.66 -17.94 4.42
CA ILE A 535 15.42 -18.73 3.47
C ILE A 535 16.04 -17.81 2.44
N GLU A 536 17.35 -17.61 2.54
CA GLU A 536 18.08 -16.87 1.52
C GLU A 536 17.93 -17.59 0.16
N ASN A 537 17.75 -16.81 -0.90
CA ASN A 537 17.68 -17.31 -2.28
C ASN A 537 16.50 -18.22 -2.62
N ILE A 538 15.37 -18.13 -1.90
CA ILE A 538 14.08 -18.67 -2.38
C ILE A 538 13.25 -17.56 -3.04
N TRP A 539 12.63 -17.84 -4.18
CA TRP A 539 11.56 -16.98 -4.73
C TRP A 539 10.22 -17.47 -4.19
N VAL A 540 9.42 -16.58 -3.60
CA VAL A 540 8.06 -16.91 -3.18
C VAL A 540 7.08 -16.13 -4.05
N ALA A 541 6.03 -16.80 -4.53
CA ALA A 541 5.00 -16.15 -5.33
C ALA A 541 4.24 -15.10 -4.50
N ASP A 542 4.11 -13.88 -5.02
CA ASP A 542 3.34 -12.81 -4.36
C ASP A 542 1.84 -13.13 -4.28
N ALA A 543 1.33 -13.84 -5.30
CA ALA A 543 -0.09 -14.14 -5.44
C ALA A 543 -0.43 -15.49 -4.79
N VAL A 544 -1.54 -15.50 -4.05
CA VAL A 544 -2.12 -16.73 -3.50
C VAL A 544 -3.24 -17.22 -4.40
N GLU A 545 -3.09 -18.43 -4.93
CA GLU A 545 -4.13 -19.10 -5.70
C GLU A 545 -5.14 -19.77 -4.76
N VAL A 546 -6.44 -19.60 -5.00
CA VAL A 546 -7.48 -20.30 -4.24
C VAL A 546 -7.90 -21.56 -4.99
N VAL A 547 -7.61 -22.71 -4.40
CA VAL A 547 -7.87 -24.02 -4.99
C VAL A 547 -8.97 -24.73 -4.22
N LYS A 548 -10.14 -24.89 -4.86
CA LYS A 548 -11.33 -25.54 -4.25
C LYS A 548 -11.03 -26.95 -3.72
N ASN A 549 -10.11 -27.66 -4.36
CA ASN A 549 -9.68 -29.01 -4.01
C ASN A 549 -8.40 -29.05 -3.15
N SER A 550 -8.17 -28.02 -2.32
CA SER A 550 -7.07 -28.02 -1.35
C SER A 550 -7.16 -29.21 -0.38
N PRO A 551 -6.03 -29.81 0.06
CA PRO A 551 -6.03 -30.89 1.05
C PRO A 551 -6.66 -30.47 2.39
N ASN A 552 -7.06 -31.46 3.20
CA ASN A 552 -7.57 -31.18 4.55
C ASN A 552 -6.48 -30.68 5.50
N LEU A 553 -5.24 -31.14 5.31
CA LEU A 553 -4.07 -30.72 6.10
C LEU A 553 -3.18 -29.82 5.25
N THR A 554 -2.49 -28.87 5.88
CA THR A 554 -1.49 -28.04 5.20
C THR A 554 -0.35 -28.92 4.70
N GLN A 555 0.06 -28.72 3.44
CA GLN A 555 1.12 -29.48 2.80
C GLN A 555 2.21 -28.56 2.24
N ILE A 556 3.47 -29.00 2.35
CA ILE A 556 4.58 -28.52 1.52
C ILE A 556 4.85 -29.60 0.49
N ARG A 557 4.54 -29.32 -0.77
CA ARG A 557 4.79 -30.24 -1.89
C ARG A 557 6.12 -29.92 -2.53
N TYR A 558 6.84 -30.97 -2.94
CA TYR A 558 8.11 -30.88 -3.63
C TYR A 558 8.19 -31.94 -4.72
N PHE A 559 8.91 -31.66 -5.81
CA PHE A 559 8.83 -32.45 -7.04
C PHE A 559 10.10 -33.23 -7.38
N TYR A 560 11.25 -32.88 -6.79
CA TYR A 560 12.51 -33.60 -6.97
C TYR A 560 13.04 -34.10 -5.63
N LYS A 561 13.68 -35.28 -5.60
CA LYS A 561 14.09 -35.90 -4.32
C LYS A 561 15.13 -35.05 -3.60
N GLU A 562 15.94 -34.35 -4.37
CA GLU A 562 16.98 -33.41 -3.96
C GLU A 562 16.41 -32.20 -3.20
N ASP A 563 15.13 -31.84 -3.43
CA ASP A 563 14.47 -30.69 -2.79
C ASP A 563 13.87 -31.03 -1.40
N GLU A 564 13.96 -32.28 -0.94
CA GLU A 564 13.33 -32.74 0.30
C GLU A 564 13.82 -31.97 1.54
N SER A 565 15.12 -31.68 1.61
CA SER A 565 15.72 -30.95 2.73
C SER A 565 15.17 -29.52 2.82
N LEU A 566 15.04 -28.85 1.68
CA LEU A 566 14.47 -27.51 1.59
C LEU A 566 12.97 -27.54 1.95
N ALA A 567 12.22 -28.52 1.45
CA ALA A 567 10.81 -28.67 1.77
C ALA A 567 10.56 -28.86 3.28
N LYS A 568 11.44 -29.61 3.97
CA LYS A 568 11.41 -29.76 5.43
C LYS A 568 11.70 -28.45 6.16
N MET A 569 12.71 -27.70 5.72
CA MET A 569 13.02 -26.37 6.27
C MET A 569 11.84 -25.40 6.13
N VAL A 570 11.21 -25.35 4.95
CA VAL A 570 9.99 -24.57 4.73
C VAL A 570 8.87 -25.00 5.66
N ALA A 571 8.64 -26.31 5.83
CA ALA A 571 7.61 -26.83 6.71
C ALA A 571 7.81 -26.39 8.17
N GLU A 572 9.04 -26.37 8.68
CA GLU A 572 9.35 -25.88 10.04
C GLU A 572 9.04 -24.39 10.20
N ILE A 573 9.36 -23.56 9.19
CA ILE A 573 9.01 -22.14 9.20
C ILE A 573 7.50 -21.95 9.21
N VAL A 574 6.76 -22.67 8.35
CA VAL A 574 5.30 -22.63 8.30
C VAL A 574 4.68 -23.11 9.63
N ALA A 575 5.24 -24.16 10.24
CA ALA A 575 4.79 -24.68 11.52
C ALA A 575 4.88 -23.65 12.64
N SER A 576 5.96 -22.84 12.66
CA SER A 576 6.11 -21.76 13.63
C SER A 576 5.00 -20.71 13.56
N LYS A 577 4.32 -20.59 12.40
CA LYS A 577 3.19 -19.67 12.20
C LYS A 577 1.83 -20.33 12.45
N LEU A 578 1.66 -21.58 12.05
CA LEU A 578 0.37 -22.30 12.13
C LEU A 578 0.17 -23.10 13.42
N GLY A 579 1.23 -23.31 14.21
CA GLY A 579 1.19 -24.14 15.42
C GLY A 579 1.15 -25.65 15.18
N ASN A 580 1.07 -26.08 13.92
CA ASN A 580 1.09 -27.48 13.51
C ASN A 580 2.07 -27.68 12.35
N LEU A 581 2.79 -28.80 12.35
CA LEU A 581 3.76 -29.13 11.31
C LEU A 581 3.05 -29.53 10.00
N PRO A 582 3.25 -28.81 8.88
CA PRO A 582 2.74 -29.21 7.58
C PRO A 582 3.26 -30.58 7.14
N LEU A 583 2.46 -31.30 6.35
CA LEU A 583 2.91 -32.54 5.73
C LEU A 583 3.84 -32.23 4.55
N VAL A 584 5.04 -32.80 4.56
CA VAL A 584 5.97 -32.71 3.43
C VAL A 584 5.67 -33.86 2.45
N VAL A 585 5.26 -33.54 1.22
CA VAL A 585 4.73 -34.50 0.25
C VAL A 585 5.56 -34.51 -1.03
N TYR A 586 6.12 -35.67 -1.37
CA TYR A 586 6.84 -35.87 -2.63
C TYR A 586 5.87 -36.15 -3.78
N MET A 587 5.85 -35.26 -4.77
CA MET A 587 4.98 -35.34 -5.94
C MET A 587 5.71 -36.05 -7.10
N LYS A 588 5.79 -37.39 -7.01
CA LYS A 588 6.42 -38.22 -8.04
C LYS A 588 5.61 -38.19 -9.36
N GLY A 589 6.28 -38.12 -10.50
CA GLY A 589 5.67 -38.19 -11.84
C GLY A 589 5.42 -36.85 -12.51
N TYR A 590 5.79 -35.75 -11.87
CA TYR A 590 5.63 -34.38 -12.38
C TYR A 590 6.97 -33.76 -12.82
N GLN A 591 8.08 -34.50 -12.78
CA GLN A 591 9.42 -33.99 -13.09
C GLN A 591 9.52 -33.44 -14.52
N ASP A 592 8.74 -33.97 -15.46
CA ASP A 592 8.74 -33.48 -16.84
C ASP A 592 7.95 -32.16 -17.01
N ASP A 593 7.10 -31.81 -16.04
CA ASP A 593 6.21 -30.64 -16.07
C ASP A 593 6.76 -29.45 -15.26
N VAL A 594 7.71 -29.69 -14.36
CA VAL A 594 8.24 -28.67 -13.46
C VAL A 594 9.76 -28.74 -13.33
N GLU A 595 10.41 -27.59 -13.11
CA GLU A 595 11.87 -27.56 -12.95
C GLU A 595 12.27 -27.84 -11.48
N PRO A 596 13.50 -28.36 -11.24
CA PRO A 596 14.05 -28.55 -9.90
C PRO A 596 13.99 -27.29 -9.02
N GLY A 597 13.84 -27.48 -7.71
CA GLY A 597 13.70 -26.40 -6.73
C GLY A 597 12.26 -25.88 -6.59
N LEU A 598 11.30 -26.40 -7.34
CA LEU A 598 9.89 -26.00 -7.18
C LEU A 598 9.29 -26.62 -5.92
N LEU A 599 8.65 -25.77 -5.12
CA LEU A 599 7.84 -26.11 -3.96
C LEU A 599 6.44 -25.50 -4.10
N GLU A 600 5.46 -26.11 -3.44
CA GLU A 600 4.12 -25.51 -3.28
C GLU A 600 3.69 -25.59 -1.81
N LEU A 601 3.27 -24.46 -1.25
CA LEU A 601 2.53 -24.41 0.00
C LEU A 601 1.04 -24.51 -0.31
N TRP A 602 0.40 -25.58 0.16
CA TRP A 602 -1.04 -25.76 0.12
C TRP A 602 -1.60 -25.60 1.53
N LEU A 603 -2.25 -24.47 1.81
CA LEU A 603 -2.91 -24.29 3.11
C LEU A 603 -4.16 -25.17 3.19
N GLY A 604 -4.20 -26.00 4.24
CA GLY A 604 -5.28 -26.97 4.44
C GLY A 604 -6.64 -26.30 4.67
N LYS A 605 -7.72 -27.07 4.45
CA LYS A 605 -9.07 -26.64 4.82
C LYS A 605 -9.12 -26.44 6.34
N LEU A 606 -9.62 -25.29 6.79
CA LEU A 606 -10.01 -25.12 8.19
C LEU A 606 -11.03 -26.21 8.50
N GLN A 607 -10.76 -27.04 9.51
CA GLN A 607 -11.82 -27.83 10.11
C GLN A 607 -12.79 -26.79 10.69
N ASP A 608 -14.03 -26.78 10.21
CA ASP A 608 -15.07 -25.93 10.76
C ASP A 608 -15.25 -26.38 12.23
N SER A 609 -14.58 -25.69 13.15
CA SER A 609 -14.54 -25.98 14.58
C SER A 609 -15.79 -25.50 15.28
#